data_AF-A0A319EGE8-F1
#
_entry.id   AF-A0A319EGE8-F1
#
_cell.length_a   1.000
_cell.length_b   1.000
_cell.length_c   1.000
_cell.angle_alpha   90.00
_cell.angle_beta   90.00
_cell.angle_gamma   90.00
#
_symmetry.space_group_name_H-M   'P 1'
#
loop_
_entity.id
_entity.type
_entity.pdbx_description
1 polymer ?
#
loop_
_entity_poly.entity_id
_entity_poly.type
_entity_poly.pdbx_seq_one_letter_code
_entity_poly.pdbx_strand_id
1 'polypeptide(L)'
;MSVKLASNPSYLDMLPTVSSKRINETVRQTEAYRRRAREHAKELEDYHISALTHKAHRGSQLCPLPKEGEWRSVEGLCPPCEWHQPGGAVSYSLKRHLASCIMIDMLNEDYRFVKSYLDAGVNPDLFFHGRWHGTGVPWLFKLALEKGADVNVFPATNLTGEYQFQYMLDDLPFENREEILELLLEKGAICSTAWSFLDIVSAKSATKLLKLVFKNGVDITRLKARSNGTWYGFGRDLEQTVLNACAYVGTPDLLEFLISRVPELLNDVTGALWPAIHSPNKNPDKLLYLLRKGGEPDRDMLAIAVKHRDNGEDGWADAVDMISAKLGEDA
;
A
#
# COMPACT_ATOMS: atom_id res chain seq x y z
N MET A 1 49.66 14.25 -19.34
CA MET A 1 48.43 15.03 -19.05
C MET A 1 47.67 14.30 -17.96
N SER A 2 47.68 14.85 -16.73
CA SER A 2 47.00 14.24 -15.57
C SER A 2 45.55 14.71 -15.56
N VAL A 3 44.61 13.80 -15.79
CA VAL A 3 43.17 14.09 -15.67
C VAL A 3 42.82 14.17 -14.19
N LYS A 4 42.49 15.37 -13.70
CA LYS A 4 41.87 15.55 -12.38
C LYS A 4 40.45 15.02 -12.46
N LEU A 5 40.18 13.89 -11.81
CA LEU A 5 38.82 13.44 -11.54
C LEU A 5 38.16 14.44 -10.59
N ALA A 6 37.11 15.11 -11.05
CA ALA A 6 36.25 15.92 -10.20
C ALA A 6 35.61 15.01 -9.15
N SER A 7 35.76 15.36 -7.88
CA SER A 7 35.08 14.69 -6.78
C SER A 7 33.56 14.82 -6.97
N ASN A 8 32.87 13.69 -7.10
CA ASN A 8 31.41 13.67 -7.09
C ASN A 8 30.91 14.29 -5.77
N PRO A 9 29.89 15.17 -5.82
CA PRO A 9 29.29 15.74 -4.62
C PRO A 9 28.78 14.62 -3.69
N SER A 10 28.96 14.80 -2.39
CA SER A 10 28.51 13.82 -1.40
C SER A 10 26.98 13.77 -1.37
N TYR A 11 26.42 12.66 -0.87
CA TYR A 11 24.97 12.50 -0.66
C TYR A 11 24.33 13.64 0.14
N LEU A 12 25.09 14.31 1.00
CA LEU A 12 24.64 15.47 1.78
C LEU A 12 24.49 16.75 0.95
N ASP A 13 25.19 16.84 -0.18
CA ASP A 13 25.16 17.99 -1.09
C ASP A 13 23.98 17.93 -2.08
N MET A 14 23.28 16.78 -2.15
CA MET A 14 22.17 16.51 -3.06
C MET A 14 20.80 16.47 -2.39
N LEU A 15 20.71 16.68 -1.07
CA LEU A 15 19.41 16.87 -0.43
C LEU A 15 18.80 18.17 -0.96
N PRO A 16 17.60 18.13 -1.58
CA PRO A 16 16.92 19.36 -1.94
C PRO A 16 16.73 20.13 -0.63
N THR A 17 17.18 21.39 -0.62
CA THR A 17 16.71 22.38 0.34
C THR A 17 15.19 22.34 0.32
N VAL A 18 14.59 21.52 1.18
CA VAL A 18 13.15 21.51 1.43
C VAL A 18 12.87 22.95 1.79
N SER A 19 12.20 23.68 0.87
CA SER A 19 12.09 25.12 1.03
C SER A 19 11.57 25.38 2.43
N SER A 20 12.21 26.30 3.15
CA SER A 20 11.83 26.67 4.52
C SER A 20 10.32 26.91 4.62
N LYS A 21 9.70 27.36 3.52
CA LYS A 21 8.25 27.48 3.34
C LYS A 21 7.48 26.17 3.53
N ARG A 22 7.92 25.04 2.95
CA ARG A 22 7.26 23.73 3.09
C ARG A 22 7.40 23.18 4.52
N ILE A 23 8.58 23.32 5.13
CA ILE A 23 8.80 22.95 6.54
C ILE A 23 7.90 23.80 7.46
N ASN A 24 7.87 25.12 7.25
CA ASN A 24 7.07 26.03 8.06
C ASN A 24 5.56 25.79 7.90
N GLU A 25 5.11 25.44 6.71
CA GLU A 25 3.71 25.06 6.46
C GLU A 25 3.36 23.76 7.21
N THR A 26 4.20 22.73 7.12
CA THR A 26 4.02 21.48 7.86
C THR A 26 4.03 21.70 9.38
N VAL A 27 4.93 22.55 9.90
CA VAL A 27 4.98 22.90 11.33
C VAL A 27 3.69 23.62 11.76
N ARG A 28 3.23 24.63 11.00
CA ARG A 28 1.97 25.33 11.28
C ARG A 28 0.76 24.39 11.26
N GLN A 29 0.70 23.50 10.27
CA GLN A 29 -0.38 22.51 10.19
C GLN A 29 -0.34 21.54 11.37
N THR A 30 0.86 21.10 11.78
CA THR A 30 1.06 20.24 12.95
C THR A 30 0.67 20.93 14.25
N GLU A 31 1.00 22.22 14.43
CA GLU A 31 0.61 22.99 15.62
C GLU A 31 -0.89 23.26 15.67
N ALA A 32 -1.49 23.64 14.54
CA ALA A 32 -2.93 23.80 14.43
C ALA A 32 -3.67 22.48 14.70
N TYR A 33 -3.12 21.37 14.21
CA TYR A 33 -3.61 20.03 14.51
C TYR A 33 -3.48 19.69 15.99
N ARG A 34 -2.31 19.90 16.62
CA ARG A 34 -2.10 19.65 18.06
C ARG A 34 -3.02 20.49 18.94
N ARG A 35 -3.28 21.75 18.57
CA ARG A 35 -4.23 22.62 19.30
C ARG A 35 -5.65 22.08 19.18
N ARG A 36 -6.13 21.80 17.97
CA ARG A 36 -7.46 21.20 17.75
C ARG A 36 -7.60 19.85 18.44
N ALA A 37 -6.58 19.01 18.40
CA ALA A 37 -6.57 17.72 19.07
C ALA A 37 -6.59 17.86 20.60
N ARG A 38 -5.99 18.92 21.18
CA ARG A 38 -6.06 19.20 22.63
C ARG A 38 -7.42 19.79 23.04
N GLU A 39 -7.95 20.72 22.25
CA GLU A 39 -9.30 21.26 22.42
C GLU A 39 -10.33 20.13 22.31
N HIS A 40 -10.15 19.25 21.35
CA HIS A 40 -11.02 18.11 21.14
C HIS A 40 -10.79 16.96 22.13
N ALA A 41 -9.57 16.72 22.62
CA ALA A 41 -9.35 15.79 23.72
C ALA A 41 -10.08 16.24 24.99
N LYS A 42 -10.17 17.55 25.24
CA LYS A 42 -11.03 18.10 26.29
C LYS A 42 -12.51 17.88 25.98
N GLU A 43 -12.94 18.06 24.73
CA GLU A 43 -14.31 17.73 24.33
C GLU A 43 -14.63 16.23 24.38
N LEU A 44 -13.66 15.34 24.13
CA LEU A 44 -13.82 13.88 24.16
C LEU A 44 -13.69 13.29 25.56
N GLU A 45 -12.93 13.91 26.46
CA GLU A 45 -13.07 13.66 27.91
C GLU A 45 -14.51 13.94 28.36
N ASP A 46 -15.15 14.91 27.69
CA ASP A 46 -16.57 15.19 27.77
C ASP A 46 -17.42 14.39 26.76
N TYR A 47 -16.99 13.35 26.04
CA TYR A 47 -17.92 12.54 25.21
C TYR A 47 -17.87 11.06 25.57
N HIS A 48 -19.04 10.50 25.86
CA HIS A 48 -19.21 9.08 26.22
C HIS A 48 -20.28 8.46 25.31
N ILE A 49 -20.12 7.18 24.97
CA ILE A 49 -21.16 6.41 24.26
C ILE A 49 -21.99 5.69 25.32
N SER A 50 -23.28 6.00 25.36
CA SER A 50 -24.21 5.34 26.28
C SER A 50 -24.33 3.85 25.94
N ALA A 51 -24.01 2.97 26.89
CA ALA A 51 -24.15 1.52 26.72
C ALA A 51 -25.61 1.06 26.52
N LEU A 52 -26.58 1.90 26.89
CA LEU A 52 -28.02 1.60 26.80
C LEU A 52 -28.64 2.09 25.49
N THR A 53 -28.16 3.20 24.96
CA THR A 53 -28.77 3.85 23.79
C THR A 53 -27.89 3.83 22.54
N HIS A 54 -26.61 3.45 22.70
CA HIS A 54 -25.57 3.51 21.67
C HIS A 54 -25.39 4.89 21.03
N LYS A 55 -25.81 5.97 21.71
CA LYS A 55 -25.65 7.35 21.24
C LYS A 55 -24.54 8.05 22.00
N ALA A 56 -23.76 8.86 21.28
CA ALA A 56 -22.75 9.74 21.87
C ALA A 56 -23.41 10.92 22.60
N HIS A 57 -22.93 11.28 23.80
CA HIS A 57 -23.42 12.44 24.57
C HIS A 57 -22.28 13.18 25.27
N ARG A 58 -22.51 14.46 25.62
CA ARG A 58 -21.53 15.33 26.29
C ARG A 58 -21.59 15.29 27.83
N GLY A 59 -20.44 15.17 28.49
CA GLY A 59 -20.18 15.38 29.92
C GLY A 59 -21.05 14.57 30.84
N SER A 60 -20.98 14.85 32.13
CA SER A 60 -21.76 14.24 33.22
C SER A 60 -23.27 14.56 33.18
N GLN A 61 -23.89 14.59 31.99
CA GLN A 61 -25.33 14.48 31.89
C GLN A 61 -25.71 13.10 32.43
N LEU A 62 -26.19 13.11 33.67
CA LEU A 62 -26.80 11.97 34.33
C LEU A 62 -27.76 11.32 33.34
N CYS A 63 -27.38 10.15 32.83
CA CYS A 63 -28.29 9.28 32.10
C CYS A 63 -29.54 9.15 32.99
N PRO A 64 -30.76 9.46 32.52
CA PRO A 64 -31.94 9.39 33.37
C PRO A 64 -32.11 7.94 33.82
N LEU A 65 -31.70 7.66 35.06
CA LEU A 65 -31.90 6.37 35.68
C LEU A 65 -33.39 6.20 35.97
N PRO A 66 -33.91 4.96 35.96
CA PRO A 66 -35.23 4.69 36.53
C PRO A 66 -35.20 5.06 38.02
N LYS A 67 -36.12 5.94 38.42
CA LYS A 67 -36.55 6.33 39.79
C LYS A 67 -35.58 6.10 40.96
N GLU A 68 -35.27 7.21 41.62
CA GLU A 68 -34.53 7.34 42.90
C GLU A 68 -34.81 6.21 43.89
N GLY A 69 -33.77 5.45 44.25
CA GLY A 69 -33.86 4.42 45.28
C GLY A 69 -32.63 3.53 45.41
N GLU A 70 -31.87 3.32 44.34
CA GLU A 70 -30.69 2.46 44.36
C GLU A 70 -29.47 3.19 43.78
N TRP A 71 -28.38 3.17 44.56
CA TRP A 71 -27.02 3.65 44.26
C TRP A 71 -26.78 5.15 44.47
N ARG A 72 -26.10 5.47 45.58
CA ARG A 72 -25.48 6.77 45.84
C ARG A 72 -24.35 6.99 44.83
N SER A 73 -24.48 8.00 43.99
CA SER A 73 -23.42 8.48 43.11
C SER A 73 -22.33 9.18 43.92
N VAL A 74 -21.07 8.85 43.62
CA VAL A 74 -19.94 9.76 43.86
C VAL A 74 -19.98 10.77 42.73
N GLU A 75 -19.94 12.07 43.05
CA GLU A 75 -19.99 13.15 42.07
C GLU A 75 -18.93 12.97 40.98
N GLY A 76 -19.35 12.95 39.70
CA GLY A 76 -18.46 13.03 38.54
C GLY A 76 -18.23 11.75 37.73
N LEU A 77 -18.83 10.60 38.07
CA LEU A 77 -18.60 9.33 37.34
C LEU A 77 -19.89 8.75 36.73
N CYS A 78 -19.83 8.34 35.46
CA CYS A 78 -20.89 7.66 34.73
C CYS A 78 -20.98 6.18 35.20
N PRO A 79 -22.01 5.77 35.97
CA PRO A 79 -21.95 4.50 36.71
C PRO A 79 -22.07 3.18 35.93
N PRO A 80 -22.44 3.07 34.64
CA PRO A 80 -22.46 1.76 33.98
C PRO A 80 -21.13 1.37 33.29
N CYS A 81 -20.15 2.28 33.15
CA CYS A 81 -18.97 2.01 32.31
C CYS A 81 -17.91 1.12 32.97
N GLU A 82 -17.85 1.08 34.30
CA GLU A 82 -16.82 0.32 35.04
C GLU A 82 -17.33 -0.97 35.69
N TRP A 83 -18.64 -1.09 35.97
CA TRP A 83 -19.16 -2.12 36.89
C TRP A 83 -19.52 -3.47 36.26
N HIS A 84 -19.46 -3.61 34.93
CA HIS A 84 -19.66 -4.90 34.24
C HIS A 84 -18.37 -5.58 33.79
N GLN A 85 -17.20 -5.11 34.22
CA GLN A 85 -15.95 -5.85 34.05
C GLN A 85 -15.63 -6.59 35.36
N PRO A 86 -15.60 -7.93 35.40
CA PRO A 86 -15.24 -8.66 36.60
C PRO A 86 -13.83 -8.22 37.05
N GLY A 87 -13.71 -7.97 38.35
CA GLY A 87 -12.56 -7.32 38.99
C GLY A 87 -11.22 -7.91 38.58
N GLY A 88 -10.38 -7.07 37.97
CA GLY A 88 -9.03 -7.41 37.51
C GLY A 88 -8.59 -6.64 36.26
N ALA A 89 -9.52 -6.05 35.50
CA ALA A 89 -9.20 -5.22 34.35
C ALA A 89 -8.79 -3.81 34.77
N VAL A 90 -7.55 -3.66 35.21
CA VAL A 90 -6.87 -2.36 35.32
C VAL A 90 -7.04 -1.64 33.98
N SER A 91 -7.55 -0.41 34.02
CA SER A 91 -7.78 0.52 32.90
C SER A 91 -6.90 0.24 31.66
N TYR A 92 -7.39 -0.61 30.77
CA TYR A 92 -6.84 -0.75 29.41
C TYR A 92 -7.35 0.46 28.61
N SER A 93 -6.70 1.61 28.84
CA SER A 93 -6.86 2.95 28.26
C SER A 93 -8.02 3.17 27.28
N LEU A 94 -8.84 4.20 27.53
CA LEU A 94 -9.87 4.79 26.63
C LEU A 94 -9.52 4.76 25.13
N LYS A 95 -8.23 4.92 24.79
CA LYS A 95 -7.68 4.81 23.43
C LYS A 95 -8.01 3.48 22.71
N ARG A 96 -8.03 2.35 23.41
CA ARG A 96 -8.42 1.06 22.82
C ARG A 96 -9.93 0.96 22.63
N HIS A 97 -10.73 1.56 23.52
CA HIS A 97 -12.18 1.50 23.40
C HIS A 97 -12.69 2.37 22.25
N LEU A 98 -12.19 3.61 22.11
CA LEU A 98 -12.51 4.46 20.96
C LEU A 98 -12.04 3.84 19.63
N ALA A 99 -10.83 3.26 19.61
CA ALA A 99 -10.37 2.51 18.44
C ALA A 99 -11.28 1.32 18.12
N SER A 100 -11.77 0.58 19.13
CA SER A 100 -12.72 -0.51 18.94
C SER A 100 -14.08 -0.06 18.42
N CYS A 101 -14.63 1.06 18.90
CA CYS A 101 -15.89 1.61 18.38
C CYS A 101 -15.74 2.10 16.93
N ILE A 102 -14.68 2.86 16.63
CA ILE A 102 -14.38 3.28 15.25
C ILE A 102 -14.24 2.05 14.34
N MET A 103 -13.53 1.01 14.80
CA MET A 103 -13.38 -0.25 14.05
C MET A 103 -14.72 -0.94 13.81
N ILE A 104 -15.59 -1.05 14.82
CA ILE A 104 -16.91 -1.69 14.67
C ILE A 104 -17.76 -0.89 13.67
N ASP A 105 -17.80 0.43 13.79
CA ASP A 105 -18.59 1.28 12.89
C ASP A 105 -18.04 1.24 11.45
N MET A 106 -16.71 1.14 11.29
CA MET A 106 -16.08 0.90 10.00
C MET A 106 -16.40 -0.46 9.41
N LEU A 107 -16.36 -1.52 10.22
CA LEU A 107 -16.70 -2.88 9.78
C LEU A 107 -18.18 -3.02 9.44
N ASN A 108 -19.03 -2.22 10.07
CA ASN A 108 -20.45 -2.11 9.74
C ASN A 108 -20.72 -1.14 8.57
N GLU A 109 -19.66 -0.57 7.97
CA GLU A 109 -19.72 0.44 6.92
C GLU A 109 -20.63 1.65 7.24
N ASP A 110 -20.77 2.02 8.52
CA ASP A 110 -21.62 3.15 8.91
C ASP A 110 -20.87 4.47 8.69
N TYR A 111 -20.99 4.96 7.45
CA TYR A 111 -20.48 6.25 6.99
C TYR A 111 -20.78 7.39 7.96
N ARG A 112 -21.98 7.40 8.59
CA ARG A 112 -22.39 8.53 9.45
C ARG A 112 -21.54 8.62 10.71
N PHE A 113 -21.20 7.49 11.33
CA PHE A 113 -20.35 7.46 12.51
C PHE A 113 -18.89 7.73 12.15
N VAL A 114 -18.38 7.10 11.09
CA VAL A 114 -17.00 7.37 10.62
C VAL A 114 -16.79 8.85 10.30
N LYS A 115 -17.75 9.46 9.59
CA LYS A 115 -17.71 10.89 9.30
C LYS A 115 -17.80 11.73 10.58
N SER A 116 -18.63 11.34 11.55
CA SER A 116 -18.74 12.11 12.80
C SER A 116 -17.43 12.10 13.59
N TYR A 117 -16.70 10.98 13.62
CA TYR A 117 -15.37 10.91 14.24
C TYR A 117 -14.36 11.84 13.54
N LEU A 118 -14.36 11.86 12.21
CA LEU A 118 -13.49 12.74 11.43
C LEU A 118 -13.88 14.22 11.57
N ASP A 119 -15.18 14.54 11.59
CA ASP A 119 -15.69 15.88 11.86
C ASP A 119 -15.31 16.36 13.28
N ALA A 120 -15.20 15.41 14.22
CA ALA A 120 -14.73 15.65 15.56
C ALA A 120 -13.22 15.96 15.61
N GLY A 121 -12.45 15.61 14.58
CA GLY A 121 -11.02 15.90 14.50
C GLY A 121 -10.12 14.71 14.86
N VAL A 122 -10.67 13.49 14.85
CA VAL A 122 -9.86 12.26 14.81
C VAL A 122 -8.89 12.34 13.63
N ASN A 123 -7.61 11.97 13.84
CA ASN A 123 -6.63 12.00 12.77
C ASN A 123 -7.11 11.13 11.59
N PRO A 124 -7.31 11.69 10.39
CA PRO A 124 -7.71 10.92 9.23
C PRO A 124 -6.65 9.88 8.80
N ASP A 125 -5.38 10.05 9.17
CA ASP A 125 -4.33 9.04 8.92
C ASP A 125 -4.52 7.77 9.75
N LEU A 126 -5.32 7.79 10.82
CA LEU A 126 -5.59 6.57 11.58
C LEU A 126 -6.40 5.55 10.77
N PHE A 127 -7.15 6.02 9.77
CA PHE A 127 -7.92 5.17 8.87
C PHE A 127 -7.05 4.41 7.85
N PHE A 128 -5.75 4.73 7.84
CA PHE A 128 -4.72 4.17 6.99
C PHE A 128 -3.83 3.15 7.73
N HIS A 129 -4.23 2.69 8.93
CA HIS A 129 -3.41 1.79 9.75
C HIS A 129 -3.62 0.29 9.46
N GLY A 130 -2.51 -0.46 9.51
CA GLY A 130 -2.23 -1.87 9.19
C GLY A 130 -3.25 -2.98 9.47
N ARG A 131 -4.33 -2.73 10.20
CA ARG A 131 -5.42 -3.70 10.41
C ARG A 131 -6.72 -3.33 9.69
N TRP A 132 -6.76 -2.16 9.08
CA TRP A 132 -7.97 -1.51 8.58
C TRP A 132 -8.05 -1.68 7.05
N HIS A 133 -6.95 -2.13 6.43
CA HIS A 133 -6.82 -2.51 5.02
C HIS A 133 -7.65 -3.75 4.64
N GLY A 134 -8.31 -4.43 5.58
CA GLY A 134 -9.12 -5.60 5.27
C GLY A 134 -10.45 -5.28 4.57
N THR A 135 -10.94 -4.04 4.66
CA THR A 135 -12.31 -3.74 4.21
C THR A 135 -12.40 -3.37 2.73
N GLY A 136 -11.29 -2.93 2.11
CA GLY A 136 -11.32 -2.56 0.68
C GLY A 136 -12.37 -1.50 0.33
N VAL A 137 -12.76 -0.65 1.28
CA VAL A 137 -13.93 0.25 1.14
C VAL A 137 -13.52 1.59 0.50
N PRO A 138 -13.84 1.87 -0.79
CA PRO A 138 -13.32 3.05 -1.48
C PRO A 138 -13.82 4.37 -0.88
N TRP A 139 -15.05 4.41 -0.33
CA TRP A 139 -15.61 5.63 0.25
C TRP A 139 -14.82 6.08 1.49
N LEU A 140 -14.23 5.14 2.24
CA LEU A 140 -13.45 5.46 3.43
C LEU A 140 -12.16 6.20 3.05
N PHE A 141 -11.47 5.72 2.01
CA PHE A 141 -10.28 6.39 1.47
C PHE A 141 -10.64 7.78 0.96
N LYS A 142 -11.75 7.93 0.22
CA LYS A 142 -12.23 9.24 -0.26
C LYS A 142 -12.46 10.19 0.92
N LEU A 143 -13.19 9.75 1.95
CA LEU A 143 -13.50 10.55 3.12
C LEU A 143 -12.25 10.92 3.93
N ALA A 144 -11.33 9.98 4.16
CA ALA A 144 -10.08 10.25 4.87
C ALA A 144 -9.23 11.32 4.13
N LEU A 145 -9.10 11.19 2.81
CA LEU A 145 -8.40 12.16 1.97
C LEU A 145 -9.09 13.54 1.96
N GLU A 146 -10.42 13.60 1.88
CA GLU A 146 -11.20 14.84 2.00
C GLU A 146 -10.98 15.54 3.34
N LYS A 147 -10.72 14.76 4.38
CA LYS A 147 -10.44 15.24 5.74
C LYS A 147 -8.96 15.56 5.99
N GLY A 148 -8.13 15.45 4.96
CA GLY A 148 -6.74 15.85 4.98
C GLY A 148 -5.77 14.75 5.41
N ALA A 149 -6.14 13.48 5.24
CA ALA A 149 -5.17 12.40 5.39
C ALA A 149 -4.00 12.60 4.41
N ASP A 150 -2.78 12.34 4.87
CA ASP A 150 -1.62 12.31 4.00
C ASP A 150 -1.57 10.96 3.27
N VAL A 151 -1.72 11.03 1.94
CA VAL A 151 -1.74 9.86 1.04
C VAL A 151 -0.44 9.04 1.09
N ASN A 152 0.66 9.65 1.55
CA ASN A 152 1.97 9.02 1.63
C ASN A 152 2.39 8.70 3.08
N VAL A 153 1.54 8.97 4.07
CA VAL A 153 1.78 8.50 5.43
C VAL A 153 1.34 7.06 5.54
N PHE A 154 2.29 6.17 5.79
CA PHE A 154 2.01 4.83 6.30
C PHE A 154 2.19 4.85 7.81
N PRO A 155 1.11 4.79 8.61
CA PRO A 155 1.22 4.84 10.06
C PRO A 155 1.67 3.47 10.62
N ALA A 156 2.84 2.96 10.21
CA ALA A 156 3.42 1.77 10.81
C ALA A 156 4.09 2.12 12.15
N THR A 157 3.31 2.08 13.22
CA THR A 157 3.86 1.97 14.58
C THR A 157 4.26 0.50 14.81
N ASN A 158 5.57 0.23 14.84
CA ASN A 158 6.18 -1.02 15.31
C ASN A 158 6.41 -2.14 14.27
N LEU A 159 6.90 -1.84 13.07
CA LEU A 159 7.65 -2.85 12.31
C LEU A 159 9.08 -2.90 12.86
N THR A 160 9.27 -3.64 13.95
CA THR A 160 10.59 -4.06 14.44
C THR A 160 11.17 -5.21 13.61
N GLY A 161 10.73 -5.38 12.37
CA GLY A 161 11.15 -6.43 11.45
C GLY A 161 11.59 -5.83 10.11
N GLU A 162 12.35 -6.60 9.34
CA GLU A 162 12.95 -6.26 8.04
C GLU A 162 11.95 -5.81 6.94
N TYR A 163 10.66 -5.77 7.22
CA TYR A 163 9.61 -5.36 6.28
C TYR A 163 9.49 -3.82 6.26
N GLN A 164 10.09 -3.21 5.24
CA GLN A 164 10.19 -1.75 5.05
C GLN A 164 8.99 -1.19 4.25
N PHE A 165 7.78 -1.26 4.78
CA PHE A 165 6.66 -0.52 4.17
C PHE A 165 6.81 0.98 4.46
N GLN A 166 6.95 1.78 3.40
CA GLN A 166 7.08 3.22 3.54
C GLN A 166 5.78 3.95 3.20
N TYR A 167 4.95 3.38 2.33
CA TYR A 167 3.78 4.07 1.79
C TYR A 167 2.50 3.22 1.80
N MET A 168 1.36 3.90 1.81
CA MET A 168 0.02 3.30 1.75
C MET A 168 -0.15 2.33 0.58
N LEU A 169 0.39 2.68 -0.60
CA LEU A 169 0.31 1.83 -1.78
C LEU A 169 1.01 0.47 -1.59
N ASP A 170 1.97 0.36 -0.66
CA ASP A 170 2.72 -0.86 -0.40
C ASP A 170 1.91 -1.93 0.37
N ASP A 171 0.76 -1.57 0.94
CA ASP A 171 -0.07 -2.46 1.77
C ASP A 171 -1.58 -2.28 1.55
N LEU A 172 -2.02 -2.26 0.29
CA LEU A 172 -3.43 -2.11 -0.04
C LEU A 172 -4.26 -3.39 0.21
N PRO A 173 -5.58 -3.26 0.50
CA PRO A 173 -6.53 -4.38 0.45
C PRO A 173 -6.50 -5.13 -0.88
N PHE A 174 -6.88 -6.41 -0.88
CA PHE A 174 -7.17 -7.15 -2.13
C PHE A 174 -8.51 -6.74 -2.76
N GLU A 175 -9.49 -6.33 -1.96
CA GLU A 175 -10.83 -5.94 -2.42
C GLU A 175 -10.85 -4.50 -2.96
N ASN A 176 -11.57 -4.28 -4.06
CA ASN A 176 -11.67 -3.00 -4.79
C ASN A 176 -10.32 -2.32 -5.08
N ARG A 177 -9.25 -3.13 -5.16
CA ARG A 177 -7.88 -2.67 -5.22
C ARG A 177 -7.61 -1.71 -6.39
N GLU A 178 -8.21 -1.96 -7.57
CA GLU A 178 -8.03 -1.08 -8.74
C GLU A 178 -8.65 0.32 -8.53
N GLU A 179 -9.86 0.41 -7.98
CA GLU A 179 -10.49 1.71 -7.67
C GLU A 179 -9.68 2.49 -6.63
N ILE A 180 -9.20 1.79 -5.59
CA ILE A 180 -8.40 2.40 -4.52
C ILE A 180 -7.02 2.83 -5.05
N LEU A 181 -6.37 2.00 -5.86
CA LEU A 181 -5.11 2.33 -6.54
C LEU A 181 -5.25 3.61 -7.36
N GLU A 182 -6.29 3.67 -8.20
CA GLU A 182 -6.57 4.83 -9.04
C GLU A 182 -6.76 6.08 -8.17
N LEU A 183 -7.65 6.02 -7.17
CA LEU A 183 -7.94 7.12 -6.25
C LEU A 183 -6.67 7.65 -5.56
N LEU A 184 -5.86 6.75 -5.00
CA LEU A 184 -4.65 7.14 -4.27
C LEU A 184 -3.61 7.74 -5.21
N LEU A 185 -3.38 7.12 -6.37
CA LEU A 185 -2.45 7.61 -7.37
C LEU A 185 -2.87 8.97 -7.93
N GLU A 186 -4.17 9.22 -8.14
CA GLU A 186 -4.69 10.54 -8.52
C GLU A 186 -4.39 11.63 -7.48
N LYS A 187 -4.30 11.25 -6.20
CA LYS A 187 -3.95 12.13 -5.08
C LYS A 187 -2.46 12.28 -4.82
N GLY A 188 -1.60 11.68 -5.64
CA GLY A 188 -0.15 11.80 -5.52
C GLY A 188 0.50 10.73 -4.64
N ALA A 189 -0.16 9.59 -4.46
CA ALA A 189 0.43 8.46 -3.76
C ALA A 189 1.69 7.95 -4.47
N ILE A 190 2.69 7.56 -3.70
CA ILE A 190 3.90 6.87 -4.16
C ILE A 190 4.03 5.50 -3.49
N CYS A 191 4.89 4.64 -4.04
CA CYS A 191 5.21 3.32 -3.49
C CYS A 191 6.72 3.16 -3.37
N SER A 192 7.15 2.24 -2.50
CA SER A 192 8.58 1.95 -2.24
C SER A 192 8.94 0.52 -2.61
N THR A 193 7.93 -0.32 -2.77
CA THR A 193 8.09 -1.74 -3.08
C THR A 193 7.63 -2.03 -4.48
N ALA A 194 8.25 -3.04 -5.10
CA ALA A 194 7.77 -3.51 -6.38
C ALA A 194 6.44 -4.29 -6.19
N TRP A 195 6.05 -4.68 -4.97
CA TRP A 195 4.85 -5.49 -4.74
C TRP A 195 3.57 -4.77 -5.18
N SER A 196 3.45 -3.48 -4.83
CA SER A 196 2.38 -2.61 -5.37
C SER A 196 2.38 -2.56 -6.89
N PHE A 197 3.57 -2.68 -7.49
CA PHE A 197 3.70 -2.66 -8.93
C PHE A 197 3.04 -3.87 -9.58
N LEU A 198 3.06 -5.03 -8.91
CA LEU A 198 2.35 -6.23 -9.39
C LEU A 198 0.86 -5.97 -9.55
N ASP A 199 0.28 -5.31 -8.56
CA ASP A 199 -1.14 -4.95 -8.57
C ASP A 199 -1.44 -3.93 -9.68
N ILE A 200 -0.56 -2.94 -9.83
CA ILE A 200 -0.67 -1.92 -10.88
C ILE A 200 -0.64 -2.57 -12.27
N VAL A 201 0.29 -3.50 -12.55
CA VAL A 201 0.39 -4.12 -13.87
C VAL A 201 -0.66 -5.22 -14.11
N SER A 202 -1.27 -5.75 -13.06
CA SER A 202 -2.37 -6.71 -13.15
C SER A 202 -3.73 -6.04 -13.35
N ALA A 203 -3.83 -4.74 -13.06
CA ALA A 203 -5.07 -3.98 -13.19
C ALA A 203 -5.52 -3.88 -14.66
N LYS A 204 -6.83 -3.84 -14.89
CA LYS A 204 -7.38 -3.64 -16.25
C LYS A 204 -6.94 -2.29 -16.82
N SER A 205 -6.81 -1.30 -15.95
CA SER A 205 -6.32 0.04 -16.26
C SER A 205 -4.81 0.22 -16.08
N ALA A 206 -3.99 -0.84 -16.12
CA ALA A 206 -2.55 -0.80 -15.87
C ALA A 206 -1.82 0.38 -16.55
N THR A 207 -2.04 0.61 -17.85
CA THR A 207 -1.41 1.73 -18.58
C THR A 207 -1.77 3.10 -17.99
N LYS A 208 -3.01 3.28 -17.53
CA LYS A 208 -3.46 4.52 -16.87
C LYS A 208 -2.79 4.66 -15.50
N LEU A 209 -2.78 3.59 -14.70
CA LEU A 209 -2.16 3.59 -13.37
C LEU A 209 -0.66 3.86 -13.46
N LEU A 210 0.06 3.23 -14.40
CA LEU A 210 1.49 3.47 -14.63
C LEU A 210 1.79 4.92 -15.02
N LYS A 211 0.94 5.55 -15.84
CA LYS A 211 1.08 6.99 -16.15
C LYS A 211 0.98 7.84 -14.87
N LEU A 212 0.10 7.49 -13.93
CA LEU A 212 0.01 8.19 -12.64
C LEU A 212 1.23 7.92 -11.76
N VAL A 213 1.73 6.68 -11.71
CA VAL A 213 2.97 6.31 -11.00
C VAL A 213 4.15 7.16 -11.46
N PHE A 214 4.35 7.28 -12.78
CA PHE A 214 5.39 8.14 -13.35
C PHE A 214 5.16 9.62 -13.05
N LYS A 215 3.92 10.09 -13.16
CA LYS A 215 3.55 11.48 -12.82
C LYS A 215 3.87 11.82 -11.36
N ASN A 216 3.71 10.86 -10.45
CA ASN A 216 3.97 11.04 -9.03
C ASN A 216 5.48 10.93 -8.67
N GLY A 217 6.35 10.68 -9.65
CA GLY A 217 7.80 10.65 -9.47
C GLY A 217 8.34 9.38 -8.83
N VAL A 218 7.61 8.25 -8.95
CA VAL A 218 8.09 6.95 -8.48
C VAL A 218 9.24 6.49 -9.36
N ASP A 219 10.42 6.27 -8.77
CA ASP A 219 11.57 5.68 -9.44
C ASP A 219 11.43 4.15 -9.49
N ILE A 220 10.86 3.67 -10.58
CA ILE A 220 10.57 2.24 -10.78
C ILE A 220 11.85 1.38 -10.88
N THR A 221 13.02 1.97 -11.13
CA THR A 221 14.30 1.23 -11.19
C THR A 221 14.83 0.87 -9.81
N ARG A 222 14.30 1.50 -8.76
CA ARG A 222 14.76 1.34 -7.37
C ARG A 222 13.76 0.63 -6.47
N LEU A 223 12.62 0.21 -7.01
CA LEU A 223 11.61 -0.53 -6.25
C LEU A 223 12.17 -1.89 -5.84
N LYS A 224 12.10 -2.20 -4.54
CA LYS A 224 12.65 -3.44 -3.98
C LYS A 224 11.57 -4.46 -3.67
N ALA A 225 11.97 -5.73 -3.65
CA ALA A 225 11.17 -6.83 -3.14
C ALA A 225 10.88 -6.70 -1.64
N ARG A 226 9.69 -7.16 -1.21
CA ARG A 226 9.25 -7.19 0.21
C ARG A 226 10.14 -8.08 1.10
N SER A 227 10.84 -9.04 0.52
CA SER A 227 11.81 -9.90 1.19
C SER A 227 12.79 -10.48 0.16
N ASN A 228 13.89 -11.06 0.62
CA ASN A 228 14.83 -11.84 -0.21
C ASN A 228 14.19 -13.11 -0.82
N GLY A 229 12.88 -13.31 -0.63
CA GLY A 229 12.14 -14.38 -1.26
C GLY A 229 11.86 -14.07 -2.73
N THR A 230 12.10 -15.07 -3.58
CA THR A 230 11.57 -15.08 -4.95
C THR A 230 10.05 -14.90 -4.87
N TRP A 231 9.50 -13.79 -5.40
CA TRP A 231 8.06 -13.49 -5.33
C TRP A 231 7.15 -14.57 -5.91
N TYR A 232 7.73 -15.51 -6.63
CA TYR A 232 7.05 -16.56 -7.36
C TYR A 232 7.64 -17.95 -7.11
N GLY A 233 8.52 -18.11 -6.12
CA GLY A 233 9.15 -19.41 -5.85
C GLY A 233 10.05 -19.92 -6.97
N PHE A 234 10.51 -19.06 -7.90
CA PHE A 234 11.32 -19.48 -9.06
C PHE A 234 12.75 -19.91 -8.71
N GLY A 235 13.13 -19.94 -7.43
CA GLY A 235 14.36 -20.59 -6.95
C GLY A 235 15.67 -19.98 -7.44
N ARG A 236 15.65 -18.79 -8.05
CA ARG A 236 16.85 -18.06 -8.48
C ARG A 236 16.99 -16.75 -7.71
N ASP A 237 18.22 -16.44 -7.31
CA ASP A 237 18.63 -15.17 -6.69
C ASP A 237 18.61 -14.04 -7.73
N LEU A 238 17.43 -13.73 -8.26
CA LEU A 238 17.22 -12.62 -9.19
C LEU A 238 16.89 -11.37 -8.39
N GLU A 239 17.62 -10.28 -8.64
CA GLU A 239 17.17 -8.95 -8.25
C GLU A 239 15.85 -8.69 -8.96
N GLN A 240 14.78 -8.57 -8.19
CA GLN A 240 13.45 -8.43 -8.77
C GLN A 240 13.20 -6.99 -9.14
N THR A 241 12.98 -6.80 -10.43
CA THR A 241 12.66 -5.52 -11.02
C THR A 241 11.17 -5.44 -11.35
N VAL A 242 10.71 -4.24 -11.64
CA VAL A 242 9.38 -4.00 -12.21
C VAL A 242 9.16 -4.72 -13.55
N LEU A 243 10.23 -5.00 -14.30
CA LEU A 243 10.15 -5.76 -15.54
C LEU A 243 9.78 -7.21 -15.26
N ASN A 244 10.32 -7.82 -14.19
CA ASN A 244 9.94 -9.18 -13.77
C ASN A 244 8.46 -9.27 -13.42
N ALA A 245 7.91 -8.30 -12.70
CA ALA A 245 6.48 -8.26 -12.36
C ALA A 245 5.61 -8.13 -13.63
N CYS A 246 5.97 -7.21 -14.54
CA CYS A 246 5.25 -7.03 -15.79
C CYS A 246 5.35 -8.27 -16.71
N ALA A 247 6.50 -8.94 -16.72
CA ALA A 247 6.69 -10.19 -17.46
C ALA A 247 5.80 -11.31 -16.90
N TYR A 248 5.60 -11.37 -15.59
CA TYR A 248 4.76 -12.39 -14.96
C TYR A 248 3.26 -12.21 -15.29
N VAL A 249 2.68 -11.03 -15.08
CA VAL A 249 1.21 -10.83 -15.15
C VAL A 249 0.73 -9.80 -16.17
N GLY A 250 1.63 -8.99 -16.73
CA GLY A 250 1.27 -7.93 -17.67
C GLY A 250 1.01 -8.45 -19.09
N THR A 251 1.25 -7.58 -20.07
CA THR A 251 1.11 -7.86 -21.53
C THR A 251 2.35 -7.36 -22.28
N PRO A 252 2.58 -7.80 -23.54
CA PRO A 252 3.64 -7.24 -24.37
C PRO A 252 3.54 -5.73 -24.54
N ASP A 253 2.33 -5.18 -24.69
CA ASP A 253 2.11 -3.73 -24.80
C ASP A 253 2.52 -2.98 -23.53
N LEU A 254 2.30 -3.57 -22.35
CA LEU A 254 2.76 -3.01 -21.08
C LEU A 254 4.29 -3.08 -20.95
N LEU A 255 4.91 -4.18 -21.40
CA LEU A 255 6.37 -4.28 -21.45
C LEU A 255 6.99 -3.24 -22.39
N GLU A 256 6.42 -3.06 -23.58
CA GLU A 256 6.84 -2.00 -24.52
C GLU A 256 6.62 -0.62 -23.93
N PHE A 257 5.48 -0.37 -23.30
CA PHE A 257 5.21 0.88 -22.61
C PHE A 257 6.27 1.18 -21.54
N LEU A 258 6.59 0.21 -20.66
CA LEU A 258 7.60 0.39 -19.61
C LEU A 258 8.99 0.64 -20.18
N ILE A 259 9.43 -0.19 -21.12
CA ILE A 259 10.75 -0.05 -21.75
C ILE A 259 10.87 1.27 -22.51
N SER A 260 9.80 1.74 -23.17
CA SER A 260 9.81 3.04 -23.86
C SER A 260 9.97 4.23 -22.90
N ARG A 261 9.57 4.07 -21.63
CA ARG A 261 9.65 5.09 -20.60
C ARG A 261 10.95 5.02 -19.79
N VAL A 262 11.47 3.81 -19.60
CA VAL A 262 12.69 3.54 -18.85
C VAL A 262 13.52 2.52 -19.65
N PRO A 263 14.27 2.98 -20.68
CA PRO A 263 15.06 2.11 -21.54
C PRO A 263 16.12 1.29 -20.79
N GLU A 264 16.55 1.75 -19.62
CA GLU A 264 17.50 1.06 -18.75
C GLU A 264 17.00 -0.32 -18.30
N LEU A 265 15.69 -0.54 -18.29
CA LEU A 265 15.11 -1.86 -17.98
C LEU A 265 15.52 -2.95 -18.97
N LEU A 266 16.04 -2.59 -20.16
CA LEU A 266 16.58 -3.56 -21.10
C LEU A 266 17.79 -4.32 -20.55
N ASN A 267 18.50 -3.76 -19.57
CA ASN A 267 19.62 -4.45 -18.93
C ASN A 267 19.17 -5.72 -18.17
N ASP A 268 17.90 -5.78 -17.78
CA ASP A 268 17.32 -6.87 -16.99
C ASP A 268 16.42 -7.81 -17.82
N VAL A 269 16.42 -7.67 -19.15
CA VAL A 269 15.55 -8.43 -20.06
C VAL A 269 15.72 -9.95 -19.91
N THR A 270 16.95 -10.43 -19.71
CA THR A 270 17.24 -11.85 -19.49
C THR A 270 16.66 -12.34 -18.16
N GLY A 271 16.74 -11.54 -17.09
CA GLY A 271 16.12 -11.86 -15.81
C GLY A 271 14.59 -11.96 -15.90
N ALA A 272 13.96 -11.21 -16.81
CA ALA A 272 12.51 -11.20 -17.02
C ALA A 272 11.97 -12.42 -17.79
N LEU A 273 12.83 -13.21 -18.46
CA LEU A 273 12.41 -14.40 -19.19
C LEU A 273 11.79 -15.48 -18.28
N TRP A 274 12.37 -15.70 -17.10
CA TRP A 274 11.88 -16.69 -16.13
C TRP A 274 10.46 -16.38 -15.63
N PRO A 275 10.14 -15.15 -15.19
CA PRO A 275 8.76 -14.78 -14.89
C PRO A 275 7.82 -14.90 -16.09
N ALA A 276 8.28 -14.58 -17.30
CA ALA A 276 7.45 -14.68 -18.50
C ALA A 276 7.06 -16.12 -18.84
N ILE A 277 8.01 -17.06 -18.78
CA ILE A 277 7.74 -18.47 -19.11
C ILE A 277 6.83 -19.14 -18.07
N HIS A 278 6.86 -18.69 -16.82
CA HIS A 278 5.98 -19.16 -15.74
C HIS A 278 4.69 -18.35 -15.56
N SER A 279 4.38 -17.45 -16.50
CA SER A 279 3.18 -16.63 -16.43
C SER A 279 1.91 -17.49 -16.27
N PRO A 280 0.98 -17.11 -15.37
CA PRO A 280 -0.22 -17.91 -15.08
C PRO A 280 -1.17 -18.04 -16.27
N ASN A 281 -1.13 -17.10 -17.22
CA ASN A 281 -1.94 -17.14 -18.43
C ASN A 281 -1.43 -18.14 -19.49
N LYS A 282 -0.25 -18.74 -19.27
CA LYS A 282 0.42 -19.69 -20.17
C LYS A 282 0.50 -19.22 -21.63
N ASN A 283 0.56 -17.91 -21.84
CA ASN A 283 0.68 -17.31 -23.17
C ASN A 283 2.16 -16.89 -23.37
N PRO A 284 2.84 -17.36 -24.44
CA PRO A 284 4.25 -17.08 -24.69
C PRO A 284 4.52 -15.68 -25.27
N ASP A 285 3.52 -14.84 -25.56
CA ASP A 285 3.69 -13.53 -26.19
C ASP A 285 4.70 -12.64 -25.46
N LYS A 286 4.67 -12.66 -24.11
CA LYS A 286 5.62 -11.91 -23.27
C LYS A 286 7.04 -12.46 -23.39
N LEU A 287 7.17 -13.78 -23.38
CA LEU A 287 8.44 -14.47 -23.54
C LEU A 287 9.04 -14.15 -24.92
N LEU A 288 8.25 -14.30 -25.98
CA LEU A 288 8.62 -13.98 -27.35
C LEU A 288 9.04 -12.51 -27.50
N TYR A 289 8.29 -11.59 -26.91
CA TYR A 289 8.63 -10.18 -26.89
C TYR A 289 10.01 -9.95 -26.23
N LEU A 290 10.26 -10.51 -25.04
CA LEU A 290 11.52 -10.35 -24.33
C LEU A 290 12.71 -10.98 -25.07
N LEU A 291 12.52 -12.15 -25.69
CA LEU A 291 13.52 -12.80 -26.54
C LEU A 291 13.91 -11.92 -27.73
N ARG A 292 12.94 -11.25 -28.37
CA ARG A 292 13.18 -10.28 -29.45
C ARG A 292 13.89 -9.02 -28.97
N LYS A 293 13.72 -8.63 -27.71
CA LYS A 293 14.44 -7.51 -27.07
C LYS A 293 15.83 -7.88 -26.57
N GLY A 294 16.33 -9.06 -26.91
CA GLY A 294 17.71 -9.49 -26.61
C GLY A 294 17.83 -10.40 -25.40
N GLY A 295 16.73 -10.88 -24.81
CA GLY A 295 16.78 -11.89 -23.76
C GLY A 295 17.54 -13.15 -24.21
N GLU A 296 18.39 -13.65 -23.32
CA GLU A 296 19.20 -14.86 -23.50
C GLU A 296 18.57 -16.03 -22.72
N PRO A 297 17.89 -16.97 -23.40
CA PRO A 297 17.28 -18.12 -22.74
C PRO A 297 18.33 -19.15 -22.33
N ASP A 298 17.97 -20.04 -21.42
CA ASP A 298 18.75 -21.22 -21.05
C ASP A 298 18.04 -22.53 -21.46
N ARG A 299 18.72 -23.66 -21.26
CA ARG A 299 18.19 -24.99 -21.62
C ARG A 299 16.97 -25.40 -20.79
N ASP A 300 16.86 -24.92 -19.55
CA ASP A 300 15.69 -25.20 -18.71
C ASP A 300 14.44 -24.53 -19.30
N MET A 301 14.58 -23.30 -19.79
CA MET A 301 13.49 -22.62 -20.51
C MET A 301 13.07 -23.37 -21.77
N LEU A 302 14.00 -23.94 -22.53
CA LEU A 302 13.67 -24.78 -23.69
C LEU A 302 12.81 -25.98 -23.28
N ALA A 303 13.23 -26.70 -22.22
CA ALA A 303 12.50 -27.87 -21.73
C ALA A 303 11.06 -27.50 -21.27
N ILE A 304 10.91 -26.35 -20.61
CA ILE A 304 9.59 -25.85 -20.19
C ILE A 304 8.74 -25.47 -21.41
N ALA A 305 9.30 -24.74 -22.39
CA ALA A 305 8.59 -24.35 -23.60
C ALA A 305 8.12 -25.55 -24.43
N VAL A 306 8.97 -26.58 -24.57
CA VAL A 306 8.61 -27.86 -25.21
C VAL A 306 7.44 -28.52 -24.50
N LYS A 307 7.46 -28.56 -23.16
CA LYS A 307 6.34 -29.11 -22.39
C LYS A 307 5.03 -28.35 -22.64
N HIS A 308 5.05 -27.02 -22.70
CA HIS A 308 3.84 -26.25 -23.02
C HIS A 308 3.33 -26.52 -24.44
N ARG A 309 4.24 -26.56 -25.43
CA ARG A 309 3.91 -26.93 -26.82
C ARG A 309 3.27 -28.32 -26.89
N ASP A 310 3.87 -29.31 -26.23
CA ASP A 310 3.41 -30.71 -26.27
C ASP A 310 2.07 -30.91 -25.55
N ASN A 311 1.71 -30.00 -24.63
CA ASN A 311 0.38 -29.94 -24.03
C ASN A 311 -0.67 -29.30 -24.95
N GLY A 312 -0.30 -28.86 -26.17
CA GLY A 312 -1.19 -28.22 -27.13
C GLY A 312 -1.52 -26.77 -26.78
N GLU A 313 -0.66 -26.09 -26.04
CA GLU A 313 -0.86 -24.67 -25.71
C GLU A 313 -0.40 -23.79 -26.88
N ASP A 314 -1.27 -22.88 -27.33
CA ASP A 314 -1.06 -22.07 -28.53
C ASP A 314 0.16 -21.14 -28.42
N GLY A 315 0.85 -20.93 -29.54
CA GLY A 315 1.99 -20.01 -29.67
C GLY A 315 3.33 -20.54 -29.13
N TRP A 316 3.34 -21.67 -28.41
CA TRP A 316 4.57 -22.20 -27.80
C TRP A 316 5.52 -22.86 -28.81
N ALA A 317 5.03 -23.24 -29.98
CA ALA A 317 5.90 -23.69 -31.09
C ALA A 317 6.90 -22.59 -31.47
N ASP A 318 6.44 -21.35 -31.65
CA ASP A 318 7.29 -20.21 -31.98
C ASP A 318 8.31 -19.92 -30.87
N ALA A 319 7.91 -20.12 -29.60
CA ALA A 319 8.82 -19.95 -28.46
C ALA A 319 9.93 -21.02 -28.46
N VAL A 320 9.59 -22.28 -28.72
CA VAL A 320 10.57 -23.37 -28.86
C VAL A 320 11.55 -23.09 -30.00
N ASP A 321 11.04 -22.69 -31.16
CA ASP A 321 11.89 -22.40 -32.33
C ASP A 321 12.85 -21.23 -32.04
N MET A 322 12.34 -20.17 -31.41
CA MET A 322 13.16 -19.00 -31.06
C MET A 322 14.22 -19.30 -29.99
N ILE A 323 13.87 -20.10 -28.97
CA ILE A 323 14.83 -20.50 -27.93
C ILE A 323 15.90 -21.42 -28.53
N SER A 324 15.49 -22.43 -29.33
CA SER A 324 16.41 -23.36 -30.00
C SER A 324 17.39 -22.59 -30.90
N ALA A 325 16.88 -21.65 -31.71
CA ALA A 325 17.72 -20.83 -32.58
C ALA A 325 18.74 -19.98 -31.80
N LYS A 326 18.40 -19.52 -30.58
CA LYS A 326 19.31 -18.75 -29.71
C LYS A 326 20.33 -19.63 -28.99
N LEU A 327 19.99 -20.86 -28.65
CA LEU A 327 20.91 -21.81 -28.00
C LEU A 327 21.87 -22.49 -29.00
N GLY A 328 21.52 -22.53 -30.29
CA GLY A 328 22.32 -23.14 -31.35
C GLY A 328 22.04 -24.63 -31.55
N GLU A 329 22.73 -25.25 -32.51
CA GLU A 329 22.51 -26.64 -32.92
C GLU A 329 22.91 -27.69 -31.85
N ASP A 330 23.64 -27.28 -30.81
CA ASP A 330 24.06 -28.14 -29.69
C ASP A 330 23.09 -28.10 -28.49
N ALA A 331 21.87 -27.60 -28.68
CA ALA A 331 20.84 -27.42 -27.64
C ALA A 331 20.02 -28.67 -27.36
#